data_AF-A0A8A2UBF9-F1
#
_entry.id   AF-A0A8A2UBF9-F1
#
_cell.length_a   1.000
_cell.length_b   1.000
_cell.length_c   1.000
_cell.angle_alpha   90.00
_cell.angle_beta   90.00
_cell.angle_gamma   90.00
#
_symmetry.space_group_name_H-M   'P 1'
#
loop_
_entity.id
_entity.type
_entity.pdbx_description
1 polymer ?
#
loop_
_entity_poly.entity_id
_entity_poly.type
_entity_poly.pdbx_seq_one_letter_code
_entity_poly.pdbx_strand_id
1 'polypeptide(L)'
;MTDPRDRWNERYEGPTAEFPDDPVPELEGRLSTLPDGRALDVATGTGRNAVFLAEHGYEVDAVDVSDVALERARDRAADRSVDVNWIRADVADFDPGCQRYDLITVSFFAALEWLPDLKDALAPGGVLLSEHHLRSSDPVAGPSSDRYRYRSNDLLRACLDLTILSYEERRRPIAGDADETIAVATLVARRSSGGRQSYPNESVADSDSTSR
;
A
#
# COMPACT_ATOMS: atom_id res chain seq x y z
N MET A 1 -20.57 2.88 18.96
CA MET A 1 -19.74 2.98 17.74
C MET A 1 -20.16 1.80 16.88
N THR A 2 -20.52 2.02 15.61
CA THR A 2 -20.85 0.92 14.69
C THR A 2 -19.62 0.04 14.51
N ASP A 3 -19.82 -1.27 14.51
CA ASP A 3 -18.81 -2.27 14.27
C ASP A 3 -18.03 -1.98 12.98
N PRO A 4 -16.68 -2.05 12.96
CA PRO A 4 -15.89 -1.72 11.77
C PRO A 4 -16.30 -2.52 10.53
N ARG A 5 -16.62 -3.81 10.69
CA ARG A 5 -17.09 -4.68 9.61
C ARG A 5 -18.40 -4.19 9.03
N ASP A 6 -19.43 -3.96 9.84
CA ASP A 6 -20.74 -3.49 9.37
C ASP A 6 -20.61 -2.17 8.59
N ARG A 7 -19.82 -1.22 9.11
CA ARG A 7 -19.56 0.06 8.45
C ARG A 7 -18.90 -0.11 7.08
N TRP A 8 -17.91 -1.01 6.97
CA TRP A 8 -17.21 -1.21 5.70
C TRP A 8 -18.03 -2.04 4.72
N ASN A 9 -18.76 -3.06 5.18
CA ASN A 9 -19.71 -3.80 4.35
C ASN A 9 -20.72 -2.84 3.69
N GLU A 10 -21.36 -1.96 4.47
CA GLU A 10 -22.29 -0.94 3.94
C GLU A 10 -21.63 -0.04 2.88
N ARG A 11 -20.38 0.37 3.12
CA ARG A 11 -19.62 1.19 2.16
C ARG A 11 -19.35 0.44 0.85
N TYR A 12 -19.04 -0.86 0.91
CA TYR A 12 -18.79 -1.66 -0.28
C TYR A 12 -20.08 -2.07 -0.99
N GLU A 13 -21.21 -2.22 -0.29
CA GLU A 13 -22.52 -2.51 -0.89
C GLU A 13 -23.15 -1.31 -1.62
N GLY A 14 -22.80 -0.08 -1.22
CA GLY A 14 -23.46 1.14 -1.71
C GLY A 14 -23.30 1.43 -3.21
N PRO A 15 -24.23 2.20 -3.82
CA PRO A 15 -24.25 2.52 -5.25
C PRO A 15 -23.08 3.40 -5.74
N THR A 16 -22.27 3.95 -4.83
CA THR A 16 -21.02 4.68 -5.11
C THR A 16 -19.77 3.81 -4.93
N ALA A 17 -19.91 2.48 -4.87
CA ALA A 17 -18.80 1.54 -4.68
C ALA A 17 -17.96 1.32 -5.96
N GLU A 18 -17.73 2.38 -6.74
CA GLU A 18 -16.71 2.41 -7.78
C GLU A 18 -15.35 2.60 -7.10
N PHE A 19 -14.76 1.47 -6.70
CA PHE A 19 -13.38 1.43 -6.25
C PHE A 19 -12.48 1.18 -7.46
N PRO A 20 -11.33 1.85 -7.57
CA PRO A 20 -10.41 1.60 -8.68
C PRO A 20 -10.01 0.13 -8.77
N ASP A 21 -10.02 -0.40 -10.00
CA ASP A 21 -9.54 -1.75 -10.31
C ASP A 21 -8.01 -1.80 -10.41
N ASP A 22 -7.39 -0.71 -10.86
CA ASP A 22 -5.95 -0.62 -11.04
C ASP A 22 -5.21 -0.51 -9.70
N PRO A 23 -4.02 -1.12 -9.58
CA PRO A 23 -3.17 -0.98 -8.40
C PRO A 23 -2.83 0.48 -8.14
N VAL A 24 -2.34 0.78 -6.93
CA VAL A 24 -1.79 2.12 -6.69
C VAL A 24 -0.63 2.38 -7.67
N PRO A 25 -0.59 3.53 -8.37
CA PRO A 25 0.44 3.79 -9.38
C PRO A 25 1.88 3.67 -8.87
N GLU A 26 2.09 3.95 -7.58
CA GLU A 26 3.40 3.78 -6.97
C GLU A 26 3.83 2.30 -6.89
N LEU A 27 2.89 1.39 -6.63
CA LEU A 27 3.16 -0.04 -6.59
C LEU A 27 3.49 -0.55 -7.99
N GLU A 28 2.65 -0.22 -8.97
CA GLU A 28 2.85 -0.60 -10.36
C GLU A 28 4.18 -0.08 -10.91
N GLY A 29 4.46 1.21 -10.71
CA GLY A 29 5.67 1.85 -11.21
C GLY A 29 6.98 1.38 -10.55
N ARG A 30 6.90 0.68 -9.41
CA ARG A 30 8.07 0.19 -8.66
C ARG A 30 8.26 -1.30 -8.65
N LEU A 31 7.34 -2.07 -9.24
CA LEU A 31 7.35 -3.52 -9.15
C LEU A 31 8.73 -4.14 -9.43
N SER A 32 9.45 -3.66 -10.46
CA SER A 32 10.79 -4.14 -10.84
C SER A 32 11.91 -3.82 -9.85
N THR A 33 11.65 -2.97 -8.85
CA THR A 33 12.58 -2.54 -7.80
C THR A 33 12.22 -3.08 -6.42
N LEU A 34 11.04 -3.69 -6.28
CA LEU A 34 10.58 -4.33 -5.06
C LEU A 34 11.13 -5.76 -4.98
N PRO A 35 11.32 -6.29 -3.76
CA PRO A 35 11.74 -7.68 -3.60
C PRO A 35 10.61 -8.63 -3.99
N ASP A 36 10.94 -9.66 -4.77
CA ASP A 36 10.04 -10.78 -5.01
C ASP A 36 9.82 -11.60 -3.73
N GLY A 37 8.73 -12.37 -3.68
CA GLY A 37 8.50 -13.34 -2.61
C GLY A 37 7.11 -13.20 -2.00
N ARG A 38 7.04 -13.17 -0.67
CA ARG A 38 5.78 -13.18 0.07
C ARG A 38 5.31 -11.75 0.36
N ALA A 39 4.09 -11.43 -0.05
CA ALA A 39 3.48 -10.12 0.15
C ALA A 39 2.31 -10.15 1.14
N LEU A 40 2.13 -9.05 1.88
CA LEU A 40 0.93 -8.77 2.66
C LEU A 40 0.29 -7.46 2.18
N ASP A 41 -0.96 -7.52 1.74
CA ASP A 41 -1.77 -6.32 1.45
C ASP A 41 -2.75 -6.04 2.60
N VAL A 42 -2.52 -4.95 3.32
CA VAL A 42 -3.24 -4.59 4.56
C VAL A 42 -4.42 -3.69 4.24
N ALA A 43 -5.60 -4.06 4.76
CA ALA A 43 -6.87 -3.42 4.43
C ALA A 43 -7.06 -3.39 2.90
N THR A 44 -6.99 -4.58 2.29
CA THR A 44 -6.90 -4.79 0.83
C THR A 44 -8.11 -4.28 0.06
N GLY A 45 -9.25 -4.07 0.73
CA GLY A 45 -10.50 -3.71 0.10
C GLY A 45 -10.91 -4.75 -0.94
N THR A 46 -11.16 -4.30 -2.18
CA THR A 46 -11.51 -5.19 -3.29
C THR A 46 -10.29 -5.90 -3.91
N GLY A 47 -9.10 -5.78 -3.31
CA GLY A 47 -7.95 -6.60 -3.70
C GLY A 47 -7.14 -6.09 -4.89
N ARG A 48 -7.23 -4.82 -5.27
CA ARG A 48 -6.53 -4.30 -6.48
C ARG A 48 -5.01 -4.50 -6.44
N ASN A 49 -4.39 -4.25 -5.29
CA ASN A 49 -2.94 -4.44 -5.12
C ASN A 49 -2.62 -5.92 -4.95
N ALA A 50 -3.40 -6.65 -4.14
CA ALA A 50 -3.21 -8.07 -3.91
C ALA A 50 -3.28 -8.91 -5.19
N VAL A 51 -4.29 -8.68 -6.04
CA VAL A 51 -4.45 -9.35 -7.34
C VAL A 51 -3.28 -8.99 -8.26
N PHE A 52 -2.94 -7.70 -8.36
CA PHE A 52 -1.80 -7.25 -9.16
C PHE A 52 -0.49 -7.92 -8.73
N LEU A 53 -0.21 -8.02 -7.44
CA LEU A 53 0.98 -8.71 -6.94
C LEU A 53 0.97 -10.21 -7.27
N ALA A 54 -0.18 -10.87 -7.14
CA ALA A 54 -0.31 -12.29 -7.48
C ALA A 54 -0.14 -12.54 -9.00
N GLU A 55 -0.64 -11.64 -9.86
CA GLU A 55 -0.39 -11.67 -11.32
C GLU A 55 1.12 -11.60 -11.65
N HIS A 56 1.92 -11.04 -10.76
CA HIS A 56 3.37 -10.88 -10.91
C HIS A 56 4.18 -11.87 -10.05
N GLY A 57 3.54 -12.96 -9.59
CA GLY A 57 4.24 -14.11 -9.01
C GLY A 57 4.52 -14.03 -7.51
N TYR A 58 3.96 -13.04 -6.80
CA TYR A 58 4.04 -12.98 -5.35
C TYR A 58 3.13 -14.02 -4.68
N GLU A 59 3.56 -14.57 -3.55
CA GLU A 59 2.67 -15.30 -2.63
C GLU A 59 1.96 -14.28 -1.73
N VAL A 60 0.68 -14.04 -1.97
CA VAL A 60 -0.04 -12.90 -1.35
C VAL A 60 -0.97 -13.36 -0.23
N ASP A 61 -0.76 -12.80 0.96
CA ASP A 61 -1.78 -12.69 2.00
C ASP A 61 -2.47 -11.32 1.87
N ALA A 62 -3.80 -11.28 1.93
CA ALA A 62 -4.55 -10.03 1.83
C ALA A 62 -5.62 -9.98 2.91
N VAL A 63 -5.55 -8.96 3.79
CA VAL A 63 -6.41 -8.85 4.97
C VAL A 63 -7.39 -7.69 4.84
N ASP A 64 -8.66 -7.93 5.14
CA ASP A 64 -9.68 -6.89 5.30
C ASP A 64 -10.75 -7.30 6.31
N VAL A 65 -11.42 -6.29 6.89
CA VAL A 65 -12.48 -6.49 7.86
C VAL A 65 -13.84 -6.75 7.20
N SER A 66 -13.99 -6.32 5.94
CA SER A 66 -15.22 -6.40 5.15
C SER A 66 -15.35 -7.72 4.41
N ASP A 67 -16.42 -8.46 4.69
CA ASP A 67 -16.72 -9.69 3.93
C ASP A 67 -17.07 -9.34 2.47
N VAL A 68 -17.83 -8.26 2.26
CA VAL A 68 -18.28 -7.82 0.93
C VAL A 68 -17.09 -7.42 0.07
N ALA A 69 -16.07 -6.78 0.65
CA ALA A 69 -14.87 -6.40 -0.08
C ALA A 69 -14.08 -7.65 -0.51
N LEU A 70 -13.91 -8.60 0.41
CA LEU A 70 -13.20 -9.85 0.16
C LEU A 70 -13.94 -10.76 -0.83
N GLU A 71 -15.27 -10.76 -0.86
CA GLU A 71 -16.05 -11.45 -1.89
C GLU A 71 -15.74 -10.89 -3.28
N ARG A 72 -15.81 -9.56 -3.44
CA ARG A 72 -15.43 -8.91 -4.71
C ARG A 72 -13.97 -9.13 -5.08
N ALA A 73 -13.08 -9.17 -4.10
CA ALA A 73 -11.67 -9.44 -4.31
C ALA A 73 -11.43 -10.86 -4.83
N ARG A 74 -12.17 -11.85 -4.31
CA ARG A 74 -12.14 -13.24 -4.81
C ARG A 74 -12.65 -13.35 -6.24
N ASP A 75 -13.75 -12.68 -6.56
CA ASP A 75 -14.28 -12.66 -7.93
C ASP A 75 -13.25 -12.07 -8.90
N ARG A 76 -12.61 -10.94 -8.52
CA ARG A 76 -11.53 -10.34 -9.30
C ARG A 76 -10.34 -11.27 -9.49
N ALA A 77 -9.90 -11.96 -8.44
CA ALA A 77 -8.81 -12.92 -8.54
C ALA A 77 -9.15 -14.10 -9.45
N ALA A 78 -10.37 -14.60 -9.38
CA ALA A 78 -10.87 -15.65 -10.26
C ALA A 78 -10.86 -15.21 -11.73
N ASP A 79 -11.33 -13.99 -12.01
CA ASP A 79 -11.30 -13.40 -13.37
C ASP A 79 -9.87 -13.27 -13.92
N ARG A 80 -8.88 -13.04 -13.05
CA ARG A 80 -7.45 -12.96 -13.41
C ARG A 80 -6.70 -14.29 -13.31
N SER A 81 -7.37 -15.37 -12.90
CA SER A 81 -6.78 -16.70 -12.72
C SER A 81 -5.57 -16.71 -11.78
N VAL A 82 -5.62 -15.93 -10.70
CA VAL A 82 -4.57 -15.86 -9.67
C VAL A 82 -5.08 -16.33 -8.33
N ASP A 83 -4.18 -16.84 -7.48
CA ASP A 83 -4.50 -17.27 -6.12
C ASP A 83 -3.97 -16.25 -5.10
N VAL A 84 -4.80 -15.94 -4.11
CA VAL A 84 -4.51 -15.00 -3.02
C VAL A 84 -5.12 -15.57 -1.75
N ASN A 85 -4.36 -15.58 -0.67
CA ASN A 85 -4.87 -15.97 0.64
C ASN A 85 -5.66 -14.82 1.28
N TRP A 86 -6.98 -14.85 1.11
CA TRP A 86 -7.90 -13.84 1.63
C TRP A 86 -8.25 -14.05 3.10
N ILE A 87 -7.84 -13.12 3.96
CA ILE A 87 -7.99 -13.19 5.41
C ILE A 87 -9.03 -12.18 5.88
N ARG A 88 -10.17 -12.67 6.40
CA ARG A 88 -11.13 -11.79 7.07
C ARG A 88 -10.69 -11.53 8.49
N ALA A 89 -10.24 -10.31 8.78
CA ALA A 89 -9.85 -9.85 10.12
C ALA A 89 -9.91 -8.33 10.23
N ASP A 90 -10.19 -7.82 11.42
CA ASP A 90 -9.82 -6.43 11.72
C ASP A 90 -8.28 -6.37 11.82
N VAL A 91 -7.66 -5.35 11.22
CA VAL A 91 -6.21 -5.15 11.32
C VAL A 91 -5.78 -5.00 12.77
N ALA A 92 -6.67 -4.51 13.65
CA ALA A 92 -6.41 -4.42 15.08
C ALA A 92 -6.25 -5.77 15.79
N ASP A 93 -6.85 -6.83 15.24
CA ASP A 93 -6.82 -8.19 15.81
C ASP A 93 -5.95 -9.15 14.97
N PHE A 94 -5.38 -8.68 13.87
CA PHE A 94 -4.59 -9.49 12.95
C PHE A 94 -3.12 -9.53 13.38
N ASP A 95 -2.59 -10.73 13.60
CA ASP A 95 -1.16 -10.97 13.85
C ASP A 95 -0.44 -11.29 12.52
N PRO A 96 0.35 -10.36 11.96
CA PRO A 96 1.13 -10.62 10.75
C PRO A 96 2.36 -11.53 11.02
N GLY A 97 2.63 -11.86 12.28
CA GLY A 97 3.80 -12.58 12.73
C GLY A 97 5.10 -11.78 12.58
N CYS A 98 6.25 -12.44 12.69
CA CYS A 98 7.55 -11.79 12.63
C CYS A 98 8.35 -12.26 11.41
N GLN A 99 8.95 -11.31 10.69
CA GLN A 99 9.92 -11.57 9.62
C GLN A 99 9.44 -12.52 8.51
N ARG A 100 8.19 -12.37 8.08
CA ARG A 100 7.50 -13.25 7.12
C ARG A 100 7.38 -12.69 5.71
N TYR A 101 7.35 -11.36 5.57
CA TYR A 101 6.97 -10.73 4.31
C TYR A 101 8.13 -9.96 3.68
N ASP A 102 8.38 -10.23 2.41
CA ASP A 102 9.33 -9.50 1.59
C ASP A 102 8.74 -8.14 1.18
N LEU A 103 7.42 -8.06 1.01
CA LEU A 103 6.69 -6.84 0.69
C LEU A 103 5.45 -6.68 1.59
N ILE A 104 5.23 -5.50 2.15
CA ILE A 104 3.97 -5.13 2.79
C ILE A 104 3.43 -3.87 2.12
N THR A 105 2.18 -3.92 1.68
CA THR A 105 1.47 -2.78 1.07
C THR A 105 0.37 -2.27 2.00
N VAL A 106 0.29 -0.95 2.16
CA VAL A 106 -0.76 -0.28 2.95
C VAL A 106 -1.26 0.92 2.16
N SER A 107 -2.46 0.83 1.59
CA SER A 107 -3.01 1.88 0.72
C SER A 107 -4.31 2.44 1.27
N PHE A 108 -4.36 3.74 1.52
CA PHE A 108 -5.57 4.47 1.95
C PHE A 108 -6.23 3.96 3.25
N PHE A 109 -5.48 3.21 4.06
CA PHE A 109 -5.82 2.81 5.43
C PHE A 109 -4.96 3.59 6.44
N ALA A 110 -5.58 4.09 7.51
CA ALA A 110 -4.91 4.93 8.51
C ALA A 110 -4.10 4.07 9.49
N ALA A 111 -2.97 3.52 9.02
CA ALA A 111 -2.23 2.45 9.65
C ALA A 111 -1.21 2.83 10.73
N LEU A 112 -1.02 4.13 11.06
CA LEU A 112 0.09 4.57 11.92
C LEU A 112 0.19 3.79 13.25
N GLU A 113 -0.94 3.42 13.84
CA GLU A 113 -1.02 2.68 15.09
C GLU A 113 -0.48 1.25 14.97
N TRP A 114 -0.66 0.60 13.82
CA TRP A 114 -0.26 -0.79 13.56
C TRP A 114 1.08 -0.92 12.81
N LEU A 115 1.70 0.20 12.44
CA LEU A 115 3.02 0.19 11.80
C LEU A 115 4.10 -0.55 12.60
N PRO A 116 4.16 -0.52 13.95
CA PRO A 116 5.13 -1.32 14.70
C PRO A 116 5.08 -2.82 14.35
N ASP A 117 3.89 -3.43 14.41
CA ASP A 117 3.71 -4.86 14.14
C ASP A 117 3.97 -5.19 12.66
N LEU A 118 3.52 -4.32 11.75
CA LEU A 118 3.80 -4.48 10.32
C LEU A 118 5.30 -4.39 10.02
N LYS A 119 6.04 -3.50 10.69
CA LYS A 119 7.50 -3.39 10.54
C LYS A 119 8.23 -4.61 11.09
N ASP A 120 7.75 -5.21 12.17
CA ASP A 120 8.31 -6.46 12.71
C ASP A 120 8.01 -7.67 11.83
N ALA A 121 6.89 -7.64 11.09
CA ALA A 121 6.51 -8.66 10.13
C ALA A 121 7.36 -8.67 8.84
N LEU A 122 8.05 -7.57 8.51
CA LEU A 122 8.95 -7.53 7.37
C LEU A 122 10.13 -8.49 7.57
N ALA A 123 10.44 -9.30 6.57
CA ALA A 123 11.67 -10.09 6.52
C ALA A 123 12.91 -9.17 6.52
N PRO A 124 14.12 -9.67 6.85
CA PRO A 124 15.35 -8.90 6.65
C PRO A 124 15.48 -8.47 5.19
N GLY A 125 15.56 -7.16 4.93
CA GLY A 125 15.57 -6.60 3.58
C GLY A 125 14.19 -6.37 2.96
N GLY A 126 13.11 -6.78 3.63
CA GLY A 126 11.74 -6.56 3.18
C GLY A 126 11.36 -5.08 3.11
N VAL A 127 10.37 -4.77 2.29
CA VAL A 127 9.95 -3.41 1.95
C VAL A 127 8.51 -3.14 2.40
N LEU A 128 8.30 -1.99 3.05
CA LEU A 128 7.00 -1.38 3.27
C LEU A 128 6.75 -0.34 2.16
N LEU A 129 5.65 -0.49 1.43
CA LEU A 129 5.10 0.53 0.55
C LEU A 129 3.78 1.02 1.16
N SER A 130 3.74 2.29 1.57
CA SER A 130 2.56 2.90 2.17
C SER A 130 2.15 4.17 1.45
N GLU A 131 0.86 4.30 1.16
CA GLU A 131 0.28 5.53 0.64
C GLU A 131 -1.00 5.90 1.42
N HIS A 132 -1.11 7.17 1.84
CA HIS A 132 -2.27 7.62 2.60
C HIS A 132 -2.61 9.10 2.37
N HIS A 133 -3.87 9.47 2.66
CA HIS A 133 -4.33 10.84 2.53
C HIS A 133 -3.67 11.79 3.53
N LEU A 134 -3.30 12.97 3.05
CA LEU A 134 -2.80 14.07 3.85
C LEU A 134 -3.90 15.07 4.20
N ARG A 135 -3.69 15.76 5.32
CA ARG A 135 -4.34 17.04 5.62
C ARG A 135 -3.77 18.09 4.67
N SER A 136 -4.64 18.91 4.10
CA SER A 136 -4.28 19.91 3.11
C SER A 136 -4.94 21.24 3.47
N SER A 137 -4.21 22.34 3.33
CA SER A 137 -4.80 23.68 3.32
C SER A 137 -5.53 23.99 2.01
N ASP A 138 -5.14 23.32 0.93
CA ASP A 138 -5.79 23.42 -0.38
C ASP A 138 -6.98 22.44 -0.47
N PRO A 139 -8.05 22.77 -1.23
CA PRO A 139 -9.15 21.84 -1.48
C PRO A 139 -8.66 20.55 -2.12
N VAL A 140 -9.02 19.42 -1.52
CA VAL A 140 -8.69 18.08 -2.01
C VAL A 140 -9.82 17.10 -1.70
N ALA A 141 -9.98 16.11 -2.57
CA ALA A 141 -10.89 14.99 -2.41
C ALA A 141 -10.40 13.99 -1.34
N GLY A 142 -11.19 12.95 -1.09
CA GLY A 142 -10.92 11.91 -0.09
C GLY A 142 -11.73 12.11 1.21
N PRO A 143 -11.27 11.57 2.36
CA PRO A 143 -12.03 11.63 3.61
C PRO A 143 -12.42 13.06 4.00
N SER A 144 -13.68 13.26 4.37
CA SER A 144 -14.23 14.57 4.74
C SER A 144 -13.74 15.09 6.10
N SER A 145 -13.00 14.27 6.85
CA SER A 145 -12.50 14.61 8.19
C SER A 145 -11.01 14.34 8.32
N ASP A 146 -10.32 15.27 8.98
CA ASP A 146 -8.92 15.18 9.42
C ASP A 146 -8.61 13.95 10.30
N ARG A 147 -9.64 13.32 10.87
CA ARG A 147 -9.50 12.07 11.65
C ARG A 147 -8.86 10.95 10.82
N TYR A 148 -9.11 10.91 9.51
CA TYR A 148 -8.62 9.88 8.59
C TYR A 148 -7.56 10.43 7.63
N ARG A 149 -6.86 11.48 8.05
CA ARG A 149 -5.80 12.13 7.26
C ARG A 149 -4.57 12.34 8.11
N TYR A 150 -3.42 11.98 7.57
CA TYR A 150 -2.13 12.21 8.22
C TYR A 150 -1.75 13.68 8.18
N ARG A 151 -1.06 14.15 9.23
CA ARG A 151 -0.35 15.43 9.16
C ARG A 151 0.92 15.25 8.34
N SER A 152 1.47 16.36 7.88
CA SER A 152 2.76 16.34 7.18
C SER A 152 3.84 15.67 8.03
N ASN A 153 4.54 14.76 7.39
CA ASN A 153 5.62 13.92 7.89
C ASN A 153 5.22 12.90 8.98
N ASP A 154 3.92 12.67 9.25
CA ASP A 154 3.53 11.62 10.22
C ASP A 154 4.02 10.24 9.75
N LEU A 155 3.80 9.91 8.48
CA LEU A 155 4.22 8.63 7.90
C LEU A 155 5.76 8.48 7.88
N LEU A 156 6.47 9.54 7.49
CA LEU A 156 7.94 9.57 7.51
C LEU A 156 8.46 9.32 8.92
N ARG A 157 8.00 10.11 9.92
CA ARG A 157 8.47 10.01 11.31
C ARG A 157 8.22 8.63 11.90
N ALA A 158 7.08 8.01 11.59
CA ALA A 158 6.74 6.67 12.07
C ALA A 158 7.64 5.57 11.49
N CYS A 159 8.37 5.85 10.41
CA CYS A 159 9.21 4.89 9.69
C CYS A 159 10.71 5.23 9.70
N LEU A 160 11.17 6.20 10.49
CA LEU A 160 12.60 6.60 10.55
C LEU A 160 13.51 5.52 11.15
N ASP A 161 12.94 4.46 11.72
CA ASP A 161 13.63 3.25 12.16
C ASP A 161 13.88 2.25 11.01
N LEU A 162 13.26 2.45 9.86
CA LEU A 162 13.58 1.77 8.60
C LEU A 162 14.56 2.62 7.77
N THR A 163 15.16 2.03 6.73
CA THR A 163 15.76 2.87 5.69
C THR A 163 14.67 3.39 4.76
N ILE A 164 14.54 4.71 4.69
CA ILE A 164 13.74 5.39 3.67
C ILE A 164 14.41 5.28 2.30
N LEU A 165 13.77 4.59 1.36
CA LEU A 165 14.19 4.52 -0.05
C LEU A 165 13.58 5.66 -0.86
N SER A 166 12.34 6.02 -0.55
CA SER A 166 11.64 7.15 -1.15
C SER A 166 10.56 7.67 -0.20
N TYR A 167 10.39 9.00 -0.16
CA TYR A 167 9.30 9.66 0.54
C TYR A 167 8.85 10.87 -0.28
N GLU A 168 7.56 10.98 -0.53
CA GLU A 168 6.98 12.11 -1.24
C GLU A 168 5.63 12.50 -0.62
N GLU A 169 5.41 13.81 -0.44
CA GLU A 169 4.10 14.38 -0.18
C GLU A 169 3.70 15.21 -1.40
N ARG A 170 2.62 14.81 -2.08
CA ARG A 170 2.19 15.46 -3.33
C ARG A 170 0.68 15.56 -3.44
N ARG A 171 0.22 16.48 -4.29
CA ARG A 171 -1.13 16.44 -4.85
C ARG A 171 -1.10 15.72 -6.19
N ARG A 172 -2.07 14.85 -6.45
CA ARG A 172 -2.24 14.18 -7.74
C ARG A 172 -3.71 14.10 -8.14
N PRO A 173 -4.04 14.11 -9.44
CA PRO A 173 -5.40 13.87 -9.92
C PRO A 173 -5.91 12.48 -9.49
N ILE A 174 -7.23 12.34 -9.34
CA ILE A 174 -7.86 11.03 -9.18
C ILE A 174 -7.91 10.34 -10.54
N ALA A 175 -7.62 9.03 -10.57
CA ALA A 175 -7.79 8.25 -11.79
C ALA A 175 -9.28 8.25 -12.20
N GLY A 176 -9.57 8.69 -13.42
CA GLY A 176 -10.94 8.80 -13.93
C GLY A 176 -11.62 10.16 -13.70
N ASP A 177 -11.04 11.03 -12.87
CA ASP A 177 -11.54 12.41 -12.65
C ASP A 177 -10.35 13.37 -12.50
N ALA A 178 -9.98 14.01 -13.60
CA ALA A 178 -8.83 14.92 -13.66
C ALA A 178 -9.08 16.27 -12.97
N ASP A 179 -10.34 16.61 -12.71
CA ASP A 179 -10.72 17.87 -12.07
C ASP A 179 -10.66 17.75 -10.53
N GLU A 180 -10.73 16.52 -9.99
CA GLU A 180 -10.49 16.24 -8.58
C GLU A 180 -9.03 15.85 -8.28
N THR A 181 -8.50 16.41 -7.19
CA THR A 181 -7.14 16.11 -6.72
C THR A 181 -7.15 15.57 -5.30
N ILE A 182 -6.25 14.64 -5.01
CA ILE A 182 -5.97 14.15 -3.66
C ILE A 182 -4.59 14.60 -3.21
N ALA A 183 -4.46 14.95 -1.93
CA ALA A 183 -3.15 15.08 -1.28
C ALA A 183 -2.78 13.74 -0.63
N VAL A 184 -1.59 13.23 -0.95
CA VAL A 184 -1.12 11.93 -0.46
C VAL A 184 0.33 11.99 0.00
N ALA A 185 0.64 11.23 1.04
CA ALA A 185 1.99 10.85 1.41
C ALA A 185 2.25 9.44 0.90
N THR A 186 3.38 9.26 0.23
CA THR A 186 3.83 7.98 -0.31
C THR A 186 5.22 7.69 0.27
N LEU A 187 5.38 6.50 0.87
CA LEU A 187 6.61 6.06 1.51
C LEU A 187 6.98 4.67 1.02
N VAL A 188 8.25 4.52 0.64
CA VAL A 188 8.89 3.22 0.39
C VAL A 188 10.07 3.10 1.33
N ALA A 189 10.02 2.13 2.23
CA ALA A 189 11.06 1.94 3.25
C ALA A 189 11.42 0.47 3.42
N ARG A 190 12.70 0.20 3.70
CA ARG A 190 13.27 -1.13 3.79
C ARG A 190 13.70 -1.46 5.22
N ARG A 191 13.41 -2.68 5.68
CA ARG A 191 13.94 -3.21 6.93
C ARG A 191 15.41 -3.57 6.79
N SER A 192 16.28 -2.64 7.19
CA SER A 192 17.74 -2.82 7.19
C SER A 192 18.25 -3.33 8.54
N SER A 193 19.39 -4.02 8.54
CA SER A 193 20.04 -4.48 9.78
C SER A 193 21.22 -3.58 10.15
N GLY A 194 21.24 -3.09 11.40
CA GLY A 194 22.40 -2.40 11.99
C GLY A 194 22.89 -1.16 11.24
N GLY A 195 22.00 -0.44 10.54
CA GLY A 195 22.34 0.75 9.75
C GLY A 195 23.14 0.47 8.47
N ARG A 196 23.29 -0.79 8.06
CA ARG A 196 23.96 -1.17 6.82
C ARG A 196 22.94 -1.63 5.78
N GLN A 197 23.18 -1.29 4.53
CA GLN A 197 22.40 -1.78 3.40
C GLN A 197 23.16 -1.71 2.08
N SER A 198 22.72 -2.51 1.12
CA SER A 198 23.10 -2.38 -0.29
C SER A 198 22.30 -1.27 -0.95
N TYR A 199 22.95 -0.51 -1.83
CA TYR A 199 22.33 0.51 -2.65
C TYR A 199 22.46 0.09 -4.12
N PRO A 200 21.44 0.35 -4.97
CA PRO A 200 21.59 0.13 -6.40
C PRO A 200 22.75 0.98 -6.94
N ASN A 201 23.53 0.42 -7.87
CA ASN A 201 24.52 1.19 -8.60
C ASN A 201 23.77 2.22 -9.46
N GLU A 202 24.24 3.47 -9.50
CA GLU A 202 23.83 4.38 -10.56
C GLU A 202 24.18 3.74 -11.89
N SER A 203 23.18 3.56 -12.76
CA SER A 203 23.47 3.29 -14.16
C SER A 203 24.14 4.53 -14.72
N VAL A 204 25.46 4.49 -14.93
CA VAL A 204 26.13 5.49 -15.76
C VAL A 204 25.50 5.33 -17.13
N ALA A 205 24.67 6.30 -17.54
CA ALA A 205 24.24 6.38 -18.92
C ALA A 205 25.51 6.44 -19.77
N ASP A 206 25.65 5.54 -20.75
CA ASP A 206 26.75 5.54 -21.71
C ASP A 206 26.79 6.89 -22.43
N SER A 207 27.52 7.85 -21.87
CA SER A 207 27.88 9.10 -22.52
C SER A 207 29.09 8.83 -23.39
N ASP A 208 28.95 7.96 -24.39
CA ASP A 208 29.94 7.83 -25.44
C ASP A 208 29.25 7.75 -26.81
N SER A 209 28.69 8.89 -27.20
CA SER A 209 28.42 9.22 -28.59
C SER A 209 28.62 10.70 -28.79
N THR A 210 29.86 11.12 -29.02
CA THR A 210 30.23 12.05 -30.11
C THR A 210 31.76 12.14 -30.17
N SER A 211 32.36 11.27 -30.98
CA SER A 211 33.58 11.60 -31.73
C SER A 211 33.75 10.60 -32.86
N ARG A 212 33.23 10.96 -34.03
CA ARG A 212 33.89 10.85 -35.34
C ARG A 212 33.09 11.54 -36.43
#